data_AF-U2DJV0-F1
#
_entry.id   AF-U2DJV0-F1
#
_cell.length_a   1.000
_cell.length_b   1.000
_cell.length_c   1.000
_cell.angle_alpha   90.00
_cell.angle_beta   90.00
_cell.angle_gamma   90.00
#
_symmetry.space_group_name_H-M   'P 1'
#
loop_
_entity.id
_entity.type
_entity.pdbx_description
1 polymer ?
#
loop_
_entity_poly.entity_id
_entity_poly.type
_entity_poly.pdbx_seq_one_letter_code
_entity_poly.pdbx_strand_id
1 'polypeptide(L)'
;MKKIKSERWIIFFILYILFTAACSCVSLIFPAHQILVIQVWYQISVVVWIFLAVTMVKLLIRLQKINKLITRGINERRRKP
;
A
#
# COMPACT_ATOMS: atom_id res chain seq x y z
N MET A 1 -5.09 -6.46 -20.54
CA MET A 1 -4.24 -5.25 -20.41
C MET A 1 -4.14 -4.63 -18.99
N LYS A 2 -4.78 -5.16 -17.93
CA LYS A 2 -4.71 -4.57 -16.57
C LYS A 2 -3.55 -5.08 -15.68
N LYS A 3 -2.91 -6.21 -16.03
CA LYS A 3 -1.90 -6.87 -15.18
C LYS A 3 -0.53 -6.17 -15.22
N ILE A 4 -0.12 -5.69 -16.40
CA ILE A 4 1.21 -5.10 -16.67
C ILE A 4 1.40 -3.77 -15.92
N LYS A 5 0.32 -3.02 -15.69
CA LYS A 5 0.38 -1.73 -14.97
C LYS A 5 0.63 -1.92 -13.47
N SER A 6 0.23 -3.04 -12.88
CA SER A 6 0.42 -3.28 -11.43
C SER A 6 1.87 -3.59 -11.08
N GLU A 7 2.56 -4.37 -11.92
CA GLU A 7 3.95 -4.78 -11.70
C GLU A 7 4.90 -3.59 -11.64
N ARG A 8 4.70 -2.64 -12.56
CA ARG A 8 5.50 -1.41 -12.61
C ARG A 8 5.35 -0.56 -11.34
N TRP A 9 4.15 -0.49 -10.76
CA TRP A 9 3.91 0.23 -9.50
C TRP A 9 4.56 -0.46 -8.31
N ILE A 10 4.60 -1.79 -8.29
CA ILE A 10 5.27 -2.55 -7.23
C ILE A 10 6.77 -2.28 -7.25
N ILE A 11 7.39 -2.25 -8.43
CA ILE A 11 8.82 -1.94 -8.58
C ILE A 11 9.13 -0.52 -8.08
N PHE A 12 8.31 0.47 -8.45
CA PHE A 12 8.45 1.84 -7.92
C PHE A 12 8.30 1.88 -6.40
N PHE A 13 7.39 1.09 -5.83
CA PHE A 13 7.17 1.01 -4.39
C PHE A 13 8.38 0.40 -3.67
N ILE A 14 9.00 -0.64 -4.23
CA ILE A 14 10.20 -1.27 -3.66
C ILE A 14 11.39 -0.31 -3.72
N LEU A 15 11.63 0.33 -4.87
CA LEU A 15 12.66 1.35 -5.01
C LEU A 15 12.45 2.50 -4.02
N TYR A 16 11.20 2.89 -3.82
CA TYR A 16 10.82 3.92 -2.87
C TYR A 16 11.14 3.52 -1.41
N ILE A 17 10.82 2.30 -1.00
CA ILE A 17 11.15 1.79 0.34
C ILE A 17 12.67 1.76 0.55
N LEU A 18 13.41 1.28 -0.45
CA LEU A 18 14.87 1.20 -0.37
C LEU A 18 15.50 2.59 -0.23
N PHE A 19 15.00 3.55 -1.01
CA PHE A 19 15.44 4.95 -0.94
C PHE A 19 15.10 5.58 0.42
N THR A 20 13.90 5.33 0.94
CA THR A 20 13.42 5.80 2.24
C THR A 20 14.30 5.27 3.37
N ALA A 21 14.66 3.98 3.35
CA ALA A 21 15.54 3.36 4.32
C ALA A 21 16.97 3.92 4.26
N ALA A 22 17.52 4.09 3.05
CA ALA A 22 18.84 4.69 2.85
C ALA A 22 18.87 6.13 3.38
N CYS A 23 17.83 6.92 3.10
CA CYS A 23 17.72 8.31 3.55
C CYS A 23 17.61 8.41 5.08
N SER A 24 16.85 7.51 5.73
CA SER A 24 16.81 7.42 7.19
C SER A 24 18.17 7.10 7.81
N CYS A 25 18.93 6.16 7.23
CA CYS A 25 20.28 5.83 7.70
C CYS A 25 21.24 7.02 7.59
N VAL A 26 21.20 7.76 6.48
CA VAL A 26 22.02 8.96 6.30
C VAL A 26 21.60 10.08 7.28
N SER A 27 20.30 10.22 7.54
CA SER A 27 19.80 11.17 8.54
C SER A 27 20.31 10.88 9.95
N LEU A 28 20.46 9.62 10.34
CA LEU A 28 21.03 9.25 11.65
C LEU A 28 22.51 9.62 11.79
N ILE A 29 23.27 9.59 10.69
CA ILE A 29 24.71 9.84 10.68
C ILE A 29 25.04 11.35 10.65
N PHE A 30 24.20 12.18 10.03
CA PHE A 30 24.42 13.63 9.88
C PHE A 30 23.39 14.49 10.64
N PRO A 31 23.62 14.77 11.94
CA PRO A 31 22.67 15.52 12.77
C PRO A 31 22.50 16.99 12.35
N ALA A 32 23.50 17.59 11.72
CA ALA A 32 23.44 19.00 11.29
C ALA A 32 22.37 19.29 10.22
N HIS A 33 21.91 18.27 9.48
CA HIS A 33 20.90 18.42 8.42
C HIS A 33 19.64 17.57 8.69
N GLN A 34 19.55 16.96 9.88
CA GLN A 34 18.48 16.05 10.26
C GLN A 34 17.09 16.65 10.13
N ILE A 35 16.89 17.90 10.55
CA ILE A 35 15.55 18.52 10.57
C ILE A 35 14.97 18.61 9.15
N LEU A 36 15.80 19.01 8.17
CA LEU A 36 15.41 19.12 6.77
C LEU A 36 15.16 17.74 6.15
N VAL A 37 16.03 16.76 6.44
CA VAL A 37 15.91 15.38 5.95
C VAL A 37 14.66 14.70 6.52
N ILE A 38 14.40 14.86 7.82
CA ILE A 38 13.22 14.31 8.51
C ILE A 38 11.94 14.92 7.95
N GLN A 39 11.92 16.23 7.70
CA GLN A 39 10.74 16.90 7.16
C GLN A 39 10.39 16.40 5.76
N VAL A 40 11.40 16.28 4.89
CA VAL A 40 11.21 15.71 3.54
C VAL A 40 10.81 14.24 3.61
N TRP A 41 11.46 13.46 4.47
CA TRP A 41 11.14 12.05 4.68
C TRP A 41 9.70 11.82 5.17
N TYR A 42 9.25 12.66 6.10
CA TYR A 42 7.90 12.62 6.62
C TYR A 42 6.85 12.96 5.55
N GLN A 43 7.07 14.02 4.77
CA GLN A 43 6.18 14.42 3.67
C GLN A 43 6.00 13.28 2.66
N ILE A 44 7.12 12.68 2.27
CA ILE A 44 7.11 11.59 1.30
C ILE A 44 6.41 10.35 1.91
N SER A 45 6.63 10.06 3.20
CA SER A 45 5.94 8.97 3.90
C SER A 45 4.42 9.19 3.92
N VAL A 46 3.95 10.41 4.21
CA VAL A 46 2.51 10.74 4.19
C VAL A 46 1.89 10.47 2.82
N VAL A 47 2.56 10.86 1.74
CA VAL A 47 2.07 10.60 0.38
C VAL A 47 1.94 9.09 0.12
N VAL A 48 2.91 8.29 0.56
CA VAL A 48 2.87 6.83 0.41
C VAL A 48 1.76 6.19 1.23
N TRP A 49 1.53 6.66 2.46
CA TRP A 49 0.41 6.22 3.28
C TRP A 49 -0.94 6.52 2.61
N ILE A 50 -1.09 7.67 1.95
CA ILE A 50 -2.30 8.01 1.20
C ILE A 50 -2.50 7.04 0.03
N PHE A 51 -1.47 6.77 -0.77
CA PHE A 51 -1.54 5.80 -1.87
C PHE A 51 -1.91 4.38 -1.37
N LEU A 52 -1.33 3.99 -0.24
CA LEU A 52 -1.62 2.71 0.39
C LEU A 52 -3.08 2.65 0.89
N ALA A 53 -3.58 3.70 1.51
CA ALA A 53 -4.98 3.78 1.94
C ALA A 53 -5.94 3.65 0.74
N VAL A 54 -5.67 4.34 -0.37
CA VAL A 54 -6.50 4.25 -1.59
C VAL A 54 -6.50 2.83 -2.18
N THR A 55 -5.36 2.16 -2.19
CA THR A 55 -5.27 0.76 -2.68
C THR A 55 -6.00 -0.20 -1.75
N MET A 56 -5.87 -0.02 -0.43
CA MET A 56 -6.59 -0.79 0.58
C MET A 56 -8.11 -0.63 0.45
N VAL A 57 -8.63 0.59 0.26
CA VAL A 57 -10.08 0.83 0.07
C VAL A 57 -10.60 0.09 -1.15
N LYS A 58 -9.90 0.17 -2.29
CA LYS A 58 -10.27 -0.58 -3.51
C LYS A 58 -10.25 -2.09 -3.28
N LEU A 59 -9.26 -2.58 -2.54
CA LEU A 59 -9.16 -4.00 -2.18
C LEU A 59 -10.30 -4.42 -1.27
N LEU A 60 -10.65 -3.60 -0.29
CA LEU A 60 -11.73 -3.83 0.66
C LEU A 60 -13.09 -3.95 -0.05
N ILE A 61 -13.37 -3.07 -1.00
CA ILE A 61 -14.60 -3.14 -1.81
C ILE A 61 -14.66 -4.45 -2.62
N ARG A 62 -13.53 -4.89 -3.19
CA ARG A 62 -13.46 -6.18 -3.91
C ARG A 62 -13.67 -7.35 -2.96
N LEU A 63 -13.04 -7.32 -1.79
CA LEU A 63 -13.21 -8.33 -0.75
C LEU A 63 -14.66 -8.41 -0.26
N GLN A 64 -15.34 -7.27 -0.07
CA GLN A 64 -16.75 -7.26 0.30
C GLN A 64 -17.64 -7.89 -0.79
N LYS A 65 -17.37 -7.64 -2.07
CA LYS A 65 -18.08 -8.31 -3.17
C LYS A 65 -17.86 -9.83 -3.15
N ILE A 66 -16.61 -10.26 -2.98
CA ILE A 66 -16.27 -11.69 -2.91
C ILE A 66 -16.94 -12.33 -1.69
N ASN A 67 -16.88 -11.70 -0.52
CA ASN A 67 -17.48 -12.20 0.70
C ASN A 67 -19.01 -12.35 0.55
N LYS A 68 -19.70 -11.35 -0.03
CA LYS A 68 -21.14 -11.45 -0.34
C LYS A 68 -21.46 -12.63 -1.27
N LEU A 69 -20.63 -12.90 -2.27
CA LEU A 69 -20.80 -14.04 -3.18
C LEU A 69 -20.59 -15.38 -2.45
N ILE A 70 -19.56 -15.46 -1.61
CA ILE A 70 -19.28 -16.64 -0.78
C ILE A 70 -20.44 -16.90 0.18
N THR A 71 -20.91 -15.88 0.91
CA THR A 71 -22.06 -16.01 1.82
C THR A 71 -23.32 -16.43 1.09
N ARG A 72 -23.58 -15.89 -0.13
CA ARG A 72 -24.73 -16.29 -0.94
C ARG A 72 -24.64 -17.75 -1.40
N GLY A 73 -23.46 -18.21 -1.83
CA GLY A 73 -23.23 -19.61 -2.20
C GLY A 73 -23.40 -20.59 -1.02
N ILE A 74 -22.98 -20.18 0.18
CA ILE A 74 -23.21 -20.97 1.41
C ILE A 74 -24.72 -21.07 1.72
N ASN A 75 -25.46 -19.97 1.60
CA ASN A 75 -26.91 -19.96 1.84
C ASN A 75 -27.71 -20.77 0.80
N GLU A 76 -27.29 -20.77 -0.47
CA GLU A 76 -27.87 -21.61 -1.52
C GLU A 76 -27.64 -23.10 -1.23
N ARG A 77 -26.43 -23.50 -0.80
CA ARG A 77 -26.15 -24.89 -0.39
C ARG A 77 -26.92 -25.33 0.86
N ARG A 78 -27.29 -24.40 1.74
CA ARG A 78 -28.15 -24.69 2.91
C ARG A 78 -29.64 -24.81 2.56
N ARG A 79 -30.06 -24.34 1.37
CA ARG A 79 -31.46 -24.37 0.91
C ARG A 79 -31.79 -25.55 0.00
N LYS A 80 -30.80 -26.27 -0.50
CA LYS A 80 -30.99 -27.55 -1.18
C LYS A 80 -30.79 -28.67 -0.15
N PRO A 81 -31.86 -29.32 0.35
CA PRO A 81 -31.74 -30.49 1.23
C PRO A 81 -31.09 -31.67 0.50
#